data_AF-A0A957IUU4-F1
#
_entry.id   AF-A0A957IUU4-F1
#
_cell.length_a   1.000
_cell.length_b   1.000
_cell.length_c   1.000
_cell.angle_alpha   90.00
_cell.angle_beta   90.00
_cell.angle_gamma   90.00
#
_symmetry.space_group_name_H-M   'P 1'
#
loop_
_entity.id
_entity.type
_entity.pdbx_description
1 polymer ?
#
loop_
_entity_poly.entity_id
_entity_poly.type
_entity_poly.pdbx_seq_one_letter_code
_entity_poly.pdbx_strand_id
1 'polypeptide(L)'
;FFRAIVFGLNHSLFTSMSGLGIAVALMSKNNLTRFFAPIAGWCLAMFLHFAHNASVSFDEALCFLALIFDWGGVLLMLGIIVWSLVQERSWLRQYLAEEVAQGTLTDDQFRRVSSGRKRAAFNWAQWRQNGFRAYRQAVGFQQTCSELAYRKHHHELFQDEKSLTEIVALREKLGTFGSAVV
;
A
#
# COMPACT_ATOMS: atom_id res chain seq x y z
N PHE A 1 -1.92 -27.87 -7.77
CA PHE A 1 -1.02 -26.78 -7.33
C PHE A 1 -1.65 -25.39 -7.48
N PHE A 2 -2.05 -24.96 -8.69
CA PHE A 2 -2.67 -23.63 -8.91
C PHE A 2 -3.93 -23.34 -8.08
N ARG A 3 -4.80 -24.33 -7.87
CA ARG A 3 -6.01 -24.19 -7.05
C ARG A 3 -5.71 -23.73 -5.61
N ALA A 4 -4.64 -24.23 -4.99
CA ALA A 4 -4.29 -23.85 -3.62
C ALA A 4 -3.84 -22.38 -3.51
N ILE A 5 -3.10 -21.90 -4.51
CA ILE A 5 -2.65 -20.50 -4.58
C ILE A 5 -3.84 -19.57 -4.82
N VAL A 6 -4.68 -19.88 -5.81
CA VAL A 6 -5.89 -19.10 -6.13
C VAL A 6 -6.84 -19.05 -4.93
N PHE A 7 -7.06 -20.19 -4.28
CA PHE A 7 -7.89 -20.28 -3.07
C PHE A 7 -7.34 -19.41 -1.92
N GLY A 8 -6.03 -19.46 -1.67
CA GLY A 8 -5.40 -18.62 -0.63
C GLY A 8 -5.45 -17.12 -0.95
N LEU A 9 -5.33 -16.74 -2.23
CA LEU A 9 -5.45 -15.35 -2.66
C LEU A 9 -6.87 -14.81 -2.47
N ASN A 10 -7.89 -15.61 -2.78
CA ASN A 10 -9.29 -15.23 -2.55
C ASN A 10 -9.59 -15.02 -1.05
N HIS A 11 -9.06 -15.87 -0.16
CA HIS A 11 -9.18 -15.67 1.29
C HIS A 11 -8.51 -14.37 1.77
N SER A 12 -7.35 -14.06 1.19
CA SER A 12 -6.64 -12.81 1.48
C SER A 12 -7.45 -11.59 1.01
N LEU A 13 -8.10 -11.69 -0.16
CA LEU A 13 -9.00 -10.66 -0.67
C LEU A 13 -10.19 -10.41 0.27
N PHE A 14 -10.87 -11.47 0.71
CA PHE A 14 -12.03 -11.34 1.59
C PHE A 14 -11.64 -10.70 2.92
N THR A 15 -10.55 -11.15 3.52
CA THR A 15 -10.00 -10.57 4.76
C THR A 15 -9.64 -9.09 4.58
N SER A 16 -9.12 -8.70 3.40
CA SER A 16 -8.77 -7.31 3.11
C SER A 16 -9.99 -6.36 3.16
N MET A 17 -11.22 -6.86 2.92
CA MET A 17 -12.44 -6.04 3.03
C MET A 17 -12.72 -5.59 4.47
N SER A 18 -12.42 -6.44 5.46
CA SER A 18 -12.46 -6.06 6.87
C SER A 18 -11.44 -4.94 7.16
N GLY A 19 -10.22 -5.09 6.64
CA GLY A 19 -9.18 -4.06 6.74
C GLY A 19 -9.58 -2.73 6.08
N LEU A 20 -10.24 -2.80 4.92
CA LEU A 20 -10.79 -1.63 4.23
C LEU A 20 -11.84 -0.92 5.07
N GLY A 21 -12.74 -1.66 5.71
CA GLY A 21 -13.74 -1.08 6.64
C GLY A 21 -13.08 -0.31 7.80
N ILE A 22 -12.00 -0.85 8.36
CA ILE A 22 -11.20 -0.17 9.39
C ILE A 22 -10.51 1.07 8.82
N ALA A 23 -9.90 0.97 7.62
CA ALA A 23 -9.22 2.09 6.98
C ALA A 23 -10.20 3.26 6.71
N VAL A 24 -11.39 2.97 6.19
CA VAL A 24 -12.45 3.97 5.97
C VAL A 24 -12.88 4.60 7.29
N ALA A 25 -12.99 3.82 8.36
CA ALA A 25 -13.32 4.35 9.69
C ALA A 25 -12.26 5.31 10.22
N LEU A 26 -10.98 4.99 10.02
CA LEU A 26 -9.85 5.83 10.41
C LEU A 26 -9.74 7.11 9.57
N MET A 27 -10.18 7.06 8.31
CA MET A 27 -10.12 8.20 7.39
C MET A 27 -11.37 9.10 7.44
N SER A 28 -12.40 8.73 8.20
CA SER A 28 -13.65 9.50 8.27
C SER A 28 -13.67 10.48 9.43
N LYS A 29 -14.10 11.72 9.17
CA LYS A 29 -14.42 12.72 10.21
C LYS A 29 -15.79 12.48 10.87
N ASN A 30 -16.66 11.68 10.25
CA ASN A 30 -18.01 11.37 10.77
C ASN A 30 -17.98 10.15 11.70
N ASN A 31 -18.48 10.34 12.93
CA ASN A 31 -18.57 9.30 13.96
C ASN A 31 -19.45 8.10 13.57
N LEU A 32 -20.52 8.33 12.81
CA LEU A 32 -21.37 7.23 12.33
C LEU A 32 -20.61 6.34 11.36
N THR A 33 -19.95 6.93 10.37
CA THR A 33 -19.12 6.19 9.41
C THR A 33 -17.99 5.46 10.12
N ARG A 34 -17.38 6.07 11.14
CA ARG A 34 -16.33 5.44 11.95
C ARG A 34 -16.80 4.20 12.70
N PHE A 35 -18.05 4.16 13.14
CA PHE A 35 -18.62 3.00 13.82
C PHE A 35 -19.15 1.94 12.84
N PHE A 36 -19.85 2.35 11.79
CA PHE A 36 -20.49 1.42 10.86
C PHE A 36 -19.55 0.87 9.78
N ALA A 37 -18.50 1.59 9.38
CA ALA A 37 -17.59 1.14 8.33
C ALA A 37 -16.84 -0.17 8.66
N PRO A 38 -16.32 -0.39 9.89
CA PRO A 38 -15.69 -1.66 10.25
C PRO A 38 -16.69 -2.82 10.24
N ILE A 39 -17.92 -2.59 10.73
CA ILE A 39 -18.99 -3.59 10.72
C ILE A 39 -19.37 -3.96 9.28
N ALA A 40 -19.56 -2.96 8.42
CA ALA A 40 -19.88 -3.17 7.02
C ALA A 40 -18.76 -3.93 6.29
N GLY A 41 -17.50 -3.59 6.52
CA GLY A 41 -16.35 -4.30 5.94
C GLY A 41 -16.26 -5.75 6.39
N TRP A 42 -16.53 -6.03 7.66
CA TRP A 42 -16.56 -7.38 8.22
C TRP A 42 -17.73 -8.22 7.67
N CYS A 43 -18.93 -7.66 7.61
CA CYS A 43 -20.09 -8.31 7.01
C CYS A 43 -19.85 -8.61 5.52
N LEU A 44 -19.22 -7.69 4.79
CA LEU A 44 -18.86 -7.90 3.39
C LEU A 44 -17.82 -9.02 3.22
N ALA A 45 -16.81 -9.08 4.09
CA ALA A 45 -15.83 -10.16 4.10
C ALA A 45 -16.48 -11.54 4.31
N MET A 46 -17.36 -11.65 5.31
CA MET A 46 -18.11 -12.89 5.59
C MET A 46 -19.02 -13.29 4.43
N PHE A 47 -19.73 -12.32 3.83
CA PHE A 47 -20.63 -12.58 2.71
C PHE A 47 -19.87 -13.10 1.49
N LEU A 48 -18.76 -12.47 1.11
CA LEU A 48 -17.94 -12.91 -0.02
C LEU A 48 -17.32 -14.28 0.21
N HIS A 49 -16.85 -14.55 1.44
CA HIS A 49 -16.30 -15.85 1.79
C HIS A 49 -17.38 -16.95 1.77
N PHE A 50 -18.57 -16.66 2.29
CA PHE A 50 -19.71 -17.58 2.22
C PHE A 50 -20.14 -17.85 0.78
N ALA A 51 -20.26 -16.81 -0.05
CA ALA A 51 -20.63 -16.94 -1.46
C ALA A 51 -19.61 -17.78 -2.25
N HIS A 52 -18.31 -17.59 -1.97
CA HIS A 52 -17.24 -18.40 -2.54
C HIS A 52 -17.39 -19.88 -2.12
N ASN A 53 -17.54 -20.16 -0.82
CA ASN A 53 -17.73 -21.53 -0.32
C ASN A 53 -18.99 -22.21 -0.89
N ALA A 54 -20.08 -21.47 -1.02
CA ALA A 54 -21.31 -21.96 -1.64
C ALA A 54 -21.06 -22.31 -3.11
N SER A 55 -20.40 -21.44 -3.88
CA SER A 55 -20.10 -21.69 -5.29
C SER A 55 -19.26 -22.96 -5.51
N VAL A 56 -18.31 -23.25 -4.61
CA VAL A 56 -17.45 -24.43 -4.68
C VAL A 56 -18.14 -25.70 -4.19
N SER A 57 -19.18 -25.59 -3.35
CA SER A 57 -19.89 -26.75 -2.79
C SER A 57 -21.00 -27.29 -3.70
N PHE A 58 -21.50 -26.49 -4.65
CA PHE A 58 -22.60 -26.86 -5.56
C PHE A 58 -22.12 -27.14 -7.00
N ASP A 59 -21.05 -27.95 -7.12
CA ASP A 59 -20.21 -28.17 -8.31
C ASP A 59 -20.98 -28.53 -9.61
N GLU A 60 -22.15 -29.17 -9.53
CA GLU A 60 -22.95 -29.57 -10.71
C GLU A 60 -23.95 -28.51 -11.22
N ALA A 61 -24.43 -27.59 -10.38
CA ALA A 61 -25.45 -26.60 -10.77
C ALA A 61 -24.89 -25.18 -11.00
N LEU A 62 -23.70 -24.88 -10.44
CA LEU A 62 -23.14 -23.53 -10.38
C LEU A 62 -21.70 -23.43 -10.91
N CYS A 63 -21.27 -24.36 -11.77
CA CYS A 63 -19.90 -24.42 -12.30
C CYS A 63 -19.42 -23.08 -12.93
N PHE A 64 -20.30 -22.37 -13.65
CA PHE A 64 -20.00 -21.02 -14.17
C PHE A 64 -19.80 -19.98 -13.07
N LEU A 65 -20.56 -20.05 -11.97
CA LEU A 65 -20.45 -19.13 -10.85
C LEU A 65 -19.15 -19.37 -10.07
N ALA A 66 -18.75 -20.62 -9.89
CA ALA A 66 -17.48 -20.99 -9.27
C ALA A 66 -16.28 -20.44 -10.07
N LEU A 67 -16.31 -20.54 -11.41
CA LEU A 67 -15.29 -19.95 -12.27
C LEU A 67 -15.22 -18.41 -12.16
N ILE A 68 -16.38 -17.75 -12.10
CA ILE A 68 -16.45 -16.29 -11.93
C ILE A 68 -15.90 -15.87 -10.57
N PHE A 69 -16.21 -16.57 -9.49
CA PHE A 69 -15.71 -16.22 -8.17
C PHE A 69 -14.20 -16.49 -8.03
N ASP A 70 -13.70 -17.59 -8.59
CA ASP A 70 -12.28 -17.91 -8.53
C ASP A 70 -11.43 -16.93 -9.36
N TRP A 71 -11.78 -16.72 -10.63
CA TRP A 71 -11.02 -15.83 -11.50
C TRP A 71 -11.35 -14.36 -11.26
N GLY A 72 -12.60 -14.04 -10.94
CA GLY A 72 -13.03 -12.67 -10.61
C GLY A 72 -12.39 -12.17 -9.32
N GLY A 73 -12.24 -13.01 -8.31
CA GLY A 73 -11.49 -12.65 -7.09
C GLY A 73 -10.03 -12.34 -7.39
N VAL A 74 -9.36 -13.18 -8.18
CA VAL A 74 -7.97 -12.94 -8.60
C VAL A 74 -7.84 -11.66 -9.44
N LEU A 75 -8.72 -11.44 -10.41
CA LEU A 75 -8.70 -10.24 -11.24
C LEU A 75 -8.99 -8.97 -10.43
N LEU A 76 -9.93 -9.02 -9.50
CA LEU A 76 -10.24 -7.92 -8.59
C LEU A 76 -9.03 -7.60 -7.70
N MET A 77 -8.39 -8.62 -7.12
CA MET A 77 -7.17 -8.47 -6.34
C MET A 77 -6.06 -7.82 -7.16
N LEU A 78 -5.79 -8.33 -8.37
CA LEU A 78 -4.79 -7.77 -9.27
C LEU A 78 -5.12 -6.31 -9.62
N GLY A 79 -6.38 -6.00 -9.89
CA GLY A 79 -6.86 -4.64 -10.14
C GLY A 79 -6.59 -3.71 -8.95
N ILE A 80 -6.91 -4.14 -7.73
CA ILE A 80 -6.65 -3.38 -6.50
C ILE A 80 -5.15 -3.17 -6.30
N ILE A 81 -4.32 -4.20 -6.50
CA ILE A 81 -2.86 -4.10 -6.38
C ILE A 81 -2.31 -3.09 -7.40
N VAL A 82 -2.69 -3.20 -8.67
CA VAL A 82 -2.23 -2.30 -9.73
C VAL A 82 -2.68 -0.86 -9.44
N TRP A 83 -3.95 -0.67 -9.06
CA TRP A 83 -4.47 0.64 -8.70
C TRP A 83 -3.73 1.25 -7.51
N SER A 84 -3.50 0.47 -6.45
CA SER A 84 -2.73 0.88 -5.27
C SER A 84 -1.31 1.30 -5.63
N LEU A 85 -0.62 0.55 -6.50
CA LEU A 85 0.73 0.90 -6.96
C LEU A 85 0.75 2.18 -7.81
N VAL A 86 -0.27 2.41 -8.65
CA VAL A 86 -0.41 3.64 -9.43
C VAL A 86 -0.69 4.83 -8.50
N GLN A 87 -1.56 4.64 -7.50
CA GLN A 87 -1.90 5.66 -6.53
C GLN A 87 -0.71 6.03 -5.65
N GLU A 88 0.02 5.05 -5.11
CA GLU A 88 1.25 5.26 -4.33
C GLU A 88 2.26 6.07 -5.15
N ARG A 89 2.45 5.71 -6.43
CA ARG A 89 3.34 6.44 -7.33
C ARG A 89 2.89 7.88 -7.55
N SER A 90 1.60 8.12 -7.68
CA SER A 90 1.03 9.46 -7.84
C SER A 90 1.29 10.32 -6.60
N TRP A 91 0.98 9.78 -5.41
CA TRP A 91 1.22 10.46 -4.14
C TRP A 91 2.70 10.76 -3.91
N LEU A 92 3.59 9.79 -4.13
CA LEU A 92 5.03 10.00 -4.02
C LEU A 92 5.48 11.15 -4.93
N ARG A 93 5.01 11.20 -6.18
CA ARG A 93 5.37 12.27 -7.12
C ARG A 93 4.86 13.63 -6.69
N GLN A 94 3.62 13.71 -6.19
CA GLN A 94 3.02 14.96 -5.76
C GLN A 94 3.72 15.51 -4.50
N TYR A 95 3.83 14.70 -3.45
CA TYR A 95 4.28 15.18 -2.14
C TYR A 95 5.81 15.30 -2.01
N LEU A 96 6.59 14.50 -2.76
CA LEU A 96 8.06 14.59 -2.78
C LEU A 96 8.57 15.63 -3.79
N ALA A 97 7.77 16.08 -4.76
CA ALA A 97 8.21 17.12 -5.70
C ALA A 97 8.57 18.43 -4.98
N GLU A 98 7.81 18.81 -3.96
CA GLU A 98 8.10 19.97 -3.12
C GLU A 98 9.42 19.83 -2.36
N GLU A 99 9.76 18.62 -1.90
CA GLU A 99 11.00 18.35 -1.17
C GLU A 99 12.24 18.44 -2.07
N VAL A 100 12.08 18.19 -3.38
CA VAL A 100 13.13 18.45 -4.38
C VAL A 100 13.32 19.95 -4.58
N ALA A 101 12.22 20.72 -4.68
CA ALA A 101 12.29 22.18 -4.79
C ALA A 101 12.91 22.84 -3.55
N GLN A 102 12.72 22.25 -2.37
CA GLN A 102 13.33 22.69 -1.10
C GLN A 102 14.77 22.19 -0.89
N GLY A 103 15.30 21.39 -1.82
CA GLY A 103 16.68 20.86 -1.76
C GLY A 103 16.90 19.74 -0.74
N THR A 104 15.84 19.22 -0.10
CA THR A 104 15.92 18.11 0.84
C THR A 104 16.18 16.77 0.12
N LEU A 105 15.76 16.66 -1.13
CA LEU A 105 15.98 15.48 -1.98
C LEU A 105 16.63 15.88 -3.31
N THR A 106 17.60 15.08 -3.75
CA THR A 106 18.16 15.23 -5.10
C THR A 106 17.18 14.67 -6.14
N ASP A 107 17.14 15.29 -7.33
CA ASP A 107 16.33 14.85 -8.48
C ASP A 107 16.55 13.37 -8.85
N ASP A 108 17.77 12.86 -8.70
CA ASP A 108 18.10 11.46 -8.88
C ASP A 108 17.52 10.53 -7.80
N GLN A 109 17.49 10.97 -6.54
CA GLN A 109 16.83 10.23 -5.45
C GLN A 109 15.32 10.20 -5.66
N PHE A 110 14.72 11.33 -6.05
CA PHE A 110 13.30 11.43 -6.37
C PHE A 110 12.89 10.50 -7.52
N ARG A 111 13.65 10.47 -8.62
CA ARG A 111 13.40 9.54 -9.74
C ARG A 111 13.52 8.07 -9.36
N ARG A 112 14.39 7.74 -8.40
CA ARG A 112 14.56 6.37 -7.89
C ARG A 112 13.39 5.94 -7.01
N VAL A 113 12.99 6.79 -6.05
CA VAL A 113 11.90 6.48 -5.11
C VAL A 113 10.54 6.44 -5.82
N SER A 114 10.30 7.32 -6.80
CA SER A 114 9.04 7.39 -7.56
C SER A 114 8.84 6.29 -8.61
N SER A 115 9.74 5.31 -8.71
CA SER A 115 9.64 4.20 -9.66
C SER A 115 10.01 2.88 -9.02
N GLY A 116 9.02 2.00 -8.83
CA GLY A 116 9.22 0.68 -8.22
C GLY A 116 10.29 -0.17 -8.91
N ARG A 117 10.40 -0.10 -10.25
CA ARG A 117 11.45 -0.80 -11.02
C ARG A 117 12.85 -0.28 -10.69
N LYS A 118 13.02 1.04 -10.63
CA LYS A 118 14.31 1.67 -10.28
C LYS A 118 14.66 1.41 -8.81
N ARG A 119 13.66 1.42 -7.93
CA ARG A 119 13.77 1.08 -6.51
C ARG A 119 14.30 -0.35 -6.32
N ALA A 120 13.68 -1.32 -6.98
CA ALA A 120 14.10 -2.73 -6.93
C ALA A 120 15.50 -2.94 -7.52
N ALA A 121 15.79 -2.35 -8.68
CA ALA A 121 17.10 -2.44 -9.32
C ALA A 121 18.22 -1.85 -8.44
N PHE A 122 17.98 -0.69 -7.81
CA PHE A 122 18.93 -0.06 -6.90
C PHE A 122 19.16 -0.91 -5.65
N ASN A 123 18.09 -1.41 -5.03
CA ASN A 123 18.20 -2.26 -3.84
C ASN A 123 18.98 -3.54 -4.15
N TRP A 124 18.72 -4.17 -5.31
CA TRP A 124 19.48 -5.32 -5.78
C TRP A 124 20.96 -4.99 -6.02
N ALA A 125 21.25 -3.87 -6.66
CA ALA A 125 22.61 -3.41 -6.91
C ALA A 125 23.36 -3.15 -5.58
N GLN A 126 22.73 -2.47 -4.62
CA GLN A 126 23.29 -2.20 -3.29
C GLN A 126 23.56 -3.48 -2.52
N TRP A 127 22.62 -4.43 -2.55
CA TRP A 127 22.82 -5.73 -1.90
C TRP A 127 24.00 -6.49 -2.49
N ARG A 128 24.13 -6.49 -3.82
CA ARG A 128 25.20 -7.21 -4.52
C ARG A 128 26.57 -6.55 -4.37
N GLN A 129 26.65 -5.22 -4.36
CA GLN A 129 27.93 -4.49 -4.34
C GLN A 129 28.41 -4.15 -2.93
N ASN A 130 27.49 -3.73 -2.05
CA ASN A 130 27.80 -3.16 -0.73
C ASN A 130 27.26 -4.01 0.43
N GLY A 131 26.64 -5.16 0.12
CA GLY A 131 26.14 -6.13 1.09
C GLY A 131 24.82 -5.73 1.76
N PHE A 132 24.45 -6.52 2.78
CA PHE A 132 23.14 -6.42 3.43
C PHE A 132 22.91 -5.12 4.20
N ARG A 133 23.97 -4.50 4.75
CA ARG A 133 23.86 -3.24 5.50
C ARG A 133 23.44 -2.08 4.58
N ALA A 134 24.07 -1.95 3.42
CA ALA A 134 23.73 -0.92 2.44
C ALA A 134 22.31 -1.13 1.86
N TYR A 135 21.92 -2.39 1.61
CA TYR A 135 20.54 -2.72 1.25
C TYR A 135 19.54 -2.23 2.31
N ARG A 136 19.79 -2.51 3.61
CA ARG A 136 18.90 -2.06 4.70
C ARG A 136 18.83 -0.53 4.80
N GLN A 137 19.94 0.17 4.60
CA GLN A 137 19.95 1.64 4.59
C GLN A 137 19.15 2.20 3.41
N ALA A 138 19.33 1.65 2.20
CA ALA A 138 18.57 2.03 1.02
C ALA A 138 17.06 1.83 1.19
N VAL A 139 16.65 0.69 1.76
CA VAL A 139 15.24 0.40 2.08
C VAL A 139 14.72 1.35 3.16
N GLY A 140 15.49 1.62 4.21
CA GLY A 140 15.11 2.55 5.28
C GLY A 140 14.91 3.99 4.79
N PHE A 141 15.78 4.46 3.89
CA PHE A 141 15.63 5.76 3.23
C PHE A 141 14.35 5.83 2.39
N GLN A 142 14.08 4.80 1.59
CA GLN A 142 12.87 4.72 0.76
C GLN A 142 11.59 4.66 1.61
N GLN A 143 11.62 3.93 2.73
CA GLN A 143 10.52 3.87 3.70
C GLN A 143 10.26 5.25 4.31
N THR A 144 11.32 5.96 4.73
CA THR A 144 11.20 7.31 5.30
C THR A 144 10.62 8.30 4.28
N CYS A 145 11.05 8.24 3.01
CA CYS A 145 10.47 9.07 1.94
C CYS A 145 8.98 8.78 1.73
N SER A 146 8.60 7.50 1.78
CA SER A 146 7.21 7.09 1.62
C SER A 146 6.36 7.55 2.81
N GLU A 147 6.87 7.36 4.03
CA GLU A 147 6.22 7.83 5.27
C GLU A 147 6.01 9.34 5.26
N LEU A 148 7.01 10.13 4.82
CA LEU A 148 6.88 11.57 4.65
C LEU A 148 5.74 11.92 3.69
N ALA A 149 5.68 11.29 2.51
CA ALA A 149 4.62 11.52 1.53
C ALA A 149 3.23 11.18 2.10
N TYR A 150 3.11 10.06 2.81
CA TYR A 150 1.85 9.66 3.45
C TYR A 150 1.42 10.62 4.56
N ARG A 151 2.35 11.11 5.39
CA ARG A 151 2.03 12.08 6.45
C ARG A 151 1.65 13.43 5.90
N LYS A 152 2.26 13.89 4.80
CA LYS A 152 1.83 15.10 4.09
C LYS A 152 0.41 14.95 3.53
N HIS A 153 0.09 13.82 2.89
CA HIS A 153 -1.26 13.53 2.44
C HIS A 153 -2.27 13.50 3.60
N HIS A 154 -1.91 12.87 4.71
CA HIS A 154 -2.74 12.83 5.91
C HIS A 154 -2.97 14.24 6.49
N HIS A 155 -1.92 15.06 6.58
CA HIS A 155 -2.05 16.44 7.03
C HIS A 155 -2.97 17.27 6.11
N GLU A 156 -2.92 17.07 4.79
CA GLU A 156 -3.83 17.76 3.86
C GLU A 156 -5.31 17.40 4.12
N LEU A 157 -5.59 16.14 4.48
CA LEU A 157 -6.95 15.68 4.78
C LEU A 157 -7.47 16.13 6.16
N PHE A 158 -6.62 16.07 7.19
CA PHE A 158 -7.03 16.24 8.58
C PHE A 158 -6.60 17.57 9.21
N GLN A 159 -5.63 18.26 8.63
CA GLN A 159 -5.03 19.50 9.13
C GLN A 159 -4.57 19.40 10.60
N ASP A 160 -4.11 18.22 11.02
CA ASP A 160 -3.67 17.95 12.39
C ASP A 160 -2.26 18.50 12.63
N GLU A 161 -2.07 19.14 13.78
CA GLU A 161 -0.80 19.70 14.25
C GLU A 161 0.23 18.60 14.52
N LYS A 162 -0.22 17.41 14.96
CA LYS A 162 0.66 16.25 15.15
C LYS A 162 1.36 15.84 13.86
N SER A 163 0.65 15.86 12.73
CA SER A 163 1.23 15.49 11.44
C SER A 163 2.32 16.46 11.00
N LEU A 164 2.24 17.75 11.36
CA LEU A 164 3.29 18.72 11.07
C LEU A 164 4.58 18.39 11.83
N THR A 165 4.47 18.09 13.12
CA THR A 165 5.62 17.68 13.95
C THR A 165 6.29 16.43 13.40
N GLU A 166 5.50 15.46 12.95
CA GLU A 166 6.02 14.23 12.34
C GLU A 166 6.68 14.47 10.98
N ILE A 167 6.13 15.36 10.15
CA ILE A 167 6.73 15.78 8.87
C ILE A 167 8.11 16.40 9.10
N VAL A 168 8.26 17.29 10.08
CA VAL A 168 9.55 17.91 10.42
C VAL A 168 10.56 16.86 10.89
N ALA A 169 10.17 15.97 11.80
CA ALA A 169 11.05 14.89 12.27
C ALA A 169 11.50 13.94 11.13
N LEU A 170 10.60 13.65 10.18
CA LEU A 170 10.91 12.82 9.02
C LEU A 170 11.88 13.52 8.04
N ARG A 171 11.79 14.84 7.88
CA ARG A 171 12.74 15.62 7.08
C ARG A 171 14.15 15.61 7.69
N GLU A 172 14.26 15.80 9.00
CA GLU A 172 15.56 15.69 9.69
C GLU A 172 16.17 14.30 9.53
N LYS A 173 15.35 13.26 9.69
CA LYS A 173 15.78 11.88 9.48
C LYS A 173 16.26 11.65 8.05
N LEU A 174 15.58 12.19 7.04
CA LEU A 174 16.06 12.11 5.65
C LEU A 174 17.40 12.82 5.44
N GLY A 175 17.63 13.96 6.09
CA GLY A 175 18.93 14.64 6.07
C GLY A 175 20.07 13.76 6.58
N THR A 176 19.83 12.95 7.63
CA THR A 176 20.83 12.01 8.16
C THR A 176 21.10 10.80 7.26
N PHE A 177 20.11 10.35 6.48
CA PHE A 177 20.30 9.28 5.50
C PHE A 177 20.92 9.77 4.19
N GLY A 178 20.59 10.99 3.77
CA GLY A 178 21.06 11.57 2.50
C GLY A 178 22.58 11.67 2.40
N SER A 179 23.28 11.84 3.53
CA SER A 179 24.74 11.85 3.59
C SER A 179 25.37 10.44 3.57
N ALA A 180 24.61 9.39 3.88
CA ALA A 180 25.10 8.01 3.99
C ALA A 180 24.73 7.12 2.79
N VAL A 181 23.76 7.51 1.96
CA VAL A 181 23.18 6.71 0.87
C VAL A 181 23.52 7.29 -0.53
N VAL A 182 24.32 8.35 -0.60
CA VAL A 182 24.96 8.84 -1.84
C VAL A 182 26.17 7.97 -2.16
#